data_AF-X1ULQ0-F1
#
_entry.id   AF-X1ULQ0-F1
#
_cell.length_a   1.000
_cell.length_b   1.000
_cell.length_c   1.000
_cell.angle_alpha   90.00
_cell.angle_beta   90.00
_cell.angle_gamma   90.00
#
_symmetry.space_group_name_H-M   'P 1'
#
loop_
_entity.id
_entity.type
_entity.pdbx_description
1 polymer ?
#
loop_
_entity_poly.entity_id
_entity_poly.type
_entity_poly.pdbx_seq_one_letter_code
_entity_poly.pdbx_strand_id
1 'polypeptide(L)'
;MDSALFLPNEVLIAADLGIYFDTIGIIISIYTIVNGISILIFGYLTDTIERKKILILAGVLWSLTAILHIFVEEFWQLMLVRVVAAIAVSVTTPLVISYLADIISSDSRSKSFAFWGLITNIGTLVAGIVALSFNEIDFEAIELPLLQKIDFIALTYPNVLYTWKLPYFYLGIIALIFTILNYFITVEPKRAAKEKQLEEVFLDEN
;
A
#
# COMPACT_ATOMS: atom_id res chain seq x y z
N MET A 1 -1.17 3.77 4.27
CA MET A 1 -1.47 2.40 4.73
C MET A 1 -0.25 1.53 4.84
N ASP A 2 0.49 1.22 3.75
CA ASP A 2 1.64 0.31 3.83
C ASP A 2 2.76 0.78 4.81
N SER A 3 3.03 2.09 4.86
CA SER A 3 3.95 2.68 5.85
C SER A 3 3.51 2.48 7.31
N ALA A 4 2.22 2.30 7.57
CA ALA A 4 1.70 2.05 8.92
C ALA A 4 1.89 0.60 9.38
N LEU A 5 2.24 -0.33 8.48
CA LEU A 5 2.71 -1.65 8.86
C LEU A 5 4.24 -1.68 9.02
N PHE A 6 4.94 -0.88 8.22
CA PHE A 6 6.40 -0.89 8.15
C PHE A 6 7.05 -0.15 9.32
N LEU A 7 6.67 1.12 9.54
CA LEU A 7 7.33 1.99 10.51
C LEU A 7 7.21 1.50 11.96
N PRO A 8 6.05 1.02 12.46
CA PRO A 8 5.97 0.51 13.82
C PRO A 8 6.83 -0.75 14.08
N ASN A 9 7.30 -1.38 13.00
CA ASN A 9 8.07 -2.62 13.03
C ASN A 9 9.54 -2.42 12.65
N GLU A 10 10.01 -1.19 12.41
CA GLU A 10 11.35 -0.93 11.87
C GLU A 10 12.48 -1.46 12.76
N VAL A 11 12.31 -1.44 14.08
CA VAL A 11 13.28 -2.00 15.05
C VAL A 11 13.33 -3.52 14.96
N LEU A 12 12.18 -4.19 14.86
CA LEU A 12 12.13 -5.65 14.70
C LEU A 12 12.66 -6.08 13.35
N ILE A 13 12.35 -5.34 12.28
CA ILE A 13 12.88 -5.62 10.94
C ILE A 13 14.40 -5.53 10.95
N ALA A 14 14.97 -4.50 11.59
CA ALA A 14 16.41 -4.34 11.70
C ALA A 14 17.05 -5.48 12.50
N ALA A 15 16.43 -5.86 13.63
CA ALA A 15 16.91 -6.94 14.49
C ALA A 15 16.80 -8.34 13.85
N ASP A 16 15.67 -8.64 13.20
CA ASP A 16 15.38 -9.92 12.53
C ASP A 16 16.29 -10.17 11.34
N LEU A 17 16.51 -9.15 10.50
CA LEU A 17 17.33 -9.25 9.29
C LEU A 17 18.81 -8.95 9.54
N GLY A 18 19.19 -8.57 10.76
CA GLY A 18 20.57 -8.20 11.10
C GLY A 18 21.12 -7.03 10.27
N ILE A 19 20.27 -6.06 9.92
CA ILE A 19 20.65 -4.91 9.08
C ILE A 19 20.89 -3.65 9.90
N TYR A 20 21.74 -2.77 9.38
CA TYR A 20 21.91 -1.43 9.95
C TYR A 20 20.59 -0.65 9.89
N PHE A 21 20.25 0.04 10.97
CA PHE A 21 19.01 0.82 11.08
C PHE A 21 18.87 1.88 9.98
N ASP A 22 19.97 2.50 9.55
CA ASP A 22 19.97 3.50 8.48
C ASP A 22 19.43 2.96 7.15
N THR A 23 19.49 1.64 6.95
CA THR A 23 18.94 0.94 5.78
C THR A 23 17.42 1.04 5.71
N ILE A 24 16.73 1.23 6.83
CA ILE A 24 15.28 1.48 6.88
C ILE A 24 14.94 2.73 6.05
N GLY A 25 15.74 3.80 6.18
CA GLY A 25 15.59 5.02 5.38
C GLY A 25 15.79 4.78 3.88
N ILE A 26 16.73 3.89 3.52
CA ILE A 26 16.95 3.49 2.12
C ILE A 26 15.73 2.74 1.56
N ILE A 27 15.17 1.80 2.32
CA ILE A 27 13.97 1.04 1.92
C ILE A 27 12.79 1.99 1.67
N ILE A 28 12.54 2.92 2.60
CA ILE A 28 11.46 3.92 2.48
C ILE A 28 11.69 4.82 1.26
N SER A 29 12.94 5.24 1.02
CA SER A 29 13.28 6.10 -0.11
C SER A 29 13.05 5.42 -1.45
N ILE A 30 13.53 4.18 -1.60
CA ILE A 30 13.33 3.40 -2.84
C ILE A 30 11.85 3.11 -3.04
N TYR A 31 11.13 2.70 -1.98
CA TYR A 31 9.68 2.49 -2.04
C TYR A 31 8.96 3.75 -2.56
N THR A 32 9.31 4.92 -2.03
CA THR A 32 8.68 6.20 -2.39
C THR A 32 8.98 6.58 -3.85
N ILE A 33 10.23 6.43 -4.29
CA ILE A 33 10.63 6.70 -5.69
C ILE A 33 9.87 5.78 -6.65
N VAL A 34 9.85 4.47 -6.37
CA VAL A 34 9.14 3.50 -7.20
C VAL A 34 7.64 3.81 -7.23
N ASN A 35 7.05 4.14 -6.08
CA ASN A 35 5.64 4.50 -5.99
C ASN A 35 5.33 5.75 -6.84
N GLY A 36 6.14 6.80 -6.73
CA GLY A 36 5.97 8.03 -7.50
C GLY A 36 6.09 7.83 -9.01
N ILE A 37 7.11 7.09 -9.46
CA ILE A 37 7.27 6.74 -10.89
C ILE A 37 6.07 5.92 -11.37
N SER A 38 5.63 4.95 -10.57
CA SER A 38 4.52 4.07 -10.93
C SER A 38 3.18 4.83 -10.99
N ILE A 39 2.95 5.83 -10.13
CA ILE A 39 1.76 6.69 -10.19
C ILE A 39 1.63 7.36 -11.57
N LEU A 40 2.75 7.85 -12.14
CA LEU A 40 2.73 8.49 -13.47
C LEU A 40 2.35 7.50 -14.56
N ILE A 41 2.93 6.29 -14.51
CA ILE A 41 2.63 5.21 -15.46
C ILE A 41 1.17 4.81 -15.37
N PHE A 42 0.67 4.54 -14.16
CA PHE A 42 -0.70 4.09 -13.97
C PHE A 42 -1.74 5.19 -14.20
N GLY A 43 -1.39 6.47 -14.00
CA GLY A 43 -2.25 7.59 -14.41
C GLY A 43 -2.58 7.54 -15.89
N TYR A 44 -1.60 7.28 -16.75
CA TYR A 44 -1.83 7.08 -18.17
C TYR A 44 -2.57 5.76 -18.48
N LEU A 45 -2.20 4.66 -17.80
CA LEU A 45 -2.83 3.36 -18.05
C LEU A 45 -4.30 3.33 -17.63
N THR A 46 -4.71 4.07 -16.59
CA THR A 46 -6.12 4.15 -16.18
C THR A 46 -7.02 4.82 -17.21
N ASP A 47 -6.45 5.65 -18.08
CA ASP A 47 -7.20 6.31 -19.16
C ASP A 47 -7.33 5.44 -20.40
N THR A 48 -6.43 4.46 -20.59
CA THR A 48 -6.38 3.61 -21.79
C THR A 48 -6.95 2.22 -21.55
N ILE A 49 -6.67 1.62 -20.39
CA ILE A 49 -7.10 0.26 -20.00
C ILE A 49 -8.36 0.34 -19.13
N GLU A 50 -9.16 -0.73 -19.12
CA GLU A 50 -10.30 -0.87 -18.22
C GLU A 50 -9.84 -0.80 -16.74
N ARG A 51 -10.31 0.21 -16.00
CA ARG A 51 -9.80 0.50 -14.64
C ARG A 51 -10.09 -0.64 -13.68
N LYS A 52 -11.24 -1.31 -13.81
CA LYS A 52 -11.55 -2.51 -13.04
C LYS A 52 -10.45 -3.56 -13.13
N LYS A 53 -9.92 -3.85 -14.32
CA LYS A 53 -8.85 -4.85 -14.50
C LYS A 53 -7.56 -4.43 -13.80
N ILE A 54 -7.20 -3.15 -13.90
CA ILE A 54 -6.00 -2.59 -13.25
C ILE A 54 -6.16 -2.66 -11.72
N LEU A 55 -7.34 -2.30 -11.18
CA LEU A 55 -7.64 -2.38 -9.74
C LEU A 55 -7.47 -3.79 -9.20
N ILE A 56 -8.05 -4.78 -9.89
CA ILE A 56 -8.01 -6.18 -9.44
C ILE A 56 -6.60 -6.74 -9.52
N LEU A 57 -5.87 -6.46 -10.60
CA LEU A 57 -4.46 -6.87 -10.72
C LEU A 57 -3.60 -6.25 -9.61
N ALA A 58 -3.79 -4.96 -9.34
CA ALA A 58 -3.07 -4.25 -8.27
C ALA A 58 -3.41 -4.82 -6.89
N GLY A 59 -4.68 -5.08 -6.60
CA GLY A 59 -5.12 -5.68 -5.34
C GLY A 59 -4.55 -7.08 -5.13
N VAL A 60 -4.53 -7.92 -6.17
CA VAL A 60 -3.94 -9.27 -6.10
C VAL A 60 -2.43 -9.17 -5.89
N LEU A 61 -1.76 -8.30 -6.64
CA LEU A 61 -0.32 -8.12 -6.54
C LEU A 61 0.09 -7.62 -5.15
N TRP A 62 -0.62 -6.62 -4.61
CA TRP A 62 -0.37 -6.12 -3.27
C TRP A 62 -0.61 -7.20 -2.21
N SER A 63 -1.74 -7.92 -2.30
CA SER A 63 -2.09 -8.98 -1.35
C SER A 63 -1.05 -10.10 -1.35
N LEU A 64 -0.58 -10.49 -2.54
CA LEU A 64 0.48 -11.48 -2.68
C LEU A 64 1.78 -10.98 -2.04
N THR A 65 2.20 -9.74 -2.31
CA THR A 65 3.40 -9.20 -1.68
C THR A 65 3.28 -9.13 -0.16
N ALA A 66 2.13 -8.74 0.38
CA ALA A 66 1.89 -8.74 1.82
C ALA A 66 2.02 -10.14 2.41
N ILE A 67 1.40 -11.16 1.80
CA ILE A 67 1.55 -12.56 2.22
C ILE A 67 3.01 -13.02 2.16
N LEU A 68 3.75 -12.63 1.12
CA LEU A 68 5.15 -13.03 0.93
C LEU A 68 6.11 -12.47 1.98
N HIS A 69 5.72 -11.46 2.78
CA HIS A 69 6.56 -10.96 3.88
C HIS A 69 6.87 -12.04 4.93
N ILE A 70 6.01 -13.07 5.07
CA ILE A 70 6.25 -14.19 6.00
C ILE A 70 7.49 -15.02 5.65
N PHE A 71 7.91 -15.00 4.38
CA PHE A 71 9.06 -15.74 3.87
C PHE A 71 10.33 -14.88 3.76
N VAL A 72 10.31 -13.64 4.26
CA VAL A 72 11.46 -12.75 4.22
C VAL A 72 12.42 -13.12 5.33
N GLU A 73 13.62 -13.52 4.95
CA GLU A 73 14.75 -13.86 5.81
C GLU A 73 15.96 -12.96 5.52
N GLU A 74 16.00 -12.33 4.34
CA GLU A 74 17.13 -11.55 3.87
C GLU A 74 16.72 -10.15 3.40
N PHE A 75 17.63 -9.18 3.53
CA PHE A 75 17.39 -7.79 3.11
C PHE A 75 16.90 -7.65 1.66
N TRP A 76 17.49 -8.39 0.71
CA TRP A 76 17.11 -8.27 -0.70
C TRP A 76 15.69 -8.78 -0.96
N GLN A 77 15.22 -9.78 -0.19
CA GLN A 77 13.85 -10.29 -0.27
C GLN A 77 12.87 -9.24 0.22
N LEU A 78 13.19 -8.57 1.34
CA LEU A 78 12.43 -7.43 1.83
C LEU A 78 12.37 -6.35 0.74
N MET A 79 13.51 -5.94 0.20
CA MET A 79 13.54 -4.90 -0.83
C MET A 79 12.68 -5.27 -2.06
N LEU A 80 12.72 -6.53 -2.48
CA LEU A 80 11.90 -7.03 -3.59
C LEU A 80 10.40 -6.91 -3.29
N VAL A 81 9.93 -7.41 -2.14
CA VAL A 81 8.50 -7.31 -1.79
C VAL A 81 8.06 -5.86 -1.60
N ARG A 82 8.93 -4.98 -1.08
CA ARG A 82 8.67 -3.54 -0.94
C ARG A 82 8.53 -2.85 -2.30
N VAL A 83 9.39 -3.16 -3.28
CA VAL A 83 9.30 -2.59 -4.64
C VAL A 83 8.00 -3.02 -5.31
N VAL A 84 7.66 -4.31 -5.26
CA VAL A 84 6.44 -4.80 -5.91
C VAL A 84 5.18 -4.24 -5.22
N ALA A 85 5.20 -4.13 -3.89
CA ALA A 85 4.11 -3.47 -3.13
C ALA A 85 3.96 -1.99 -3.52
N ALA A 86 5.07 -1.26 -3.71
CA ALA A 86 5.04 0.14 -4.14
C ALA A 86 4.36 0.31 -5.50
N ILE A 87 4.67 -0.57 -6.45
CA ILE A 87 4.04 -0.61 -7.78
C ILE A 87 2.55 -0.90 -7.64
N ALA A 88 2.18 -1.91 -6.85
CA ALA A 88 0.77 -2.28 -6.67
C ALA A 88 -0.06 -1.16 -6.04
N VAL A 89 0.45 -0.50 -4.99
CA VAL A 89 -0.25 0.59 -4.28
C VAL A 89 -0.45 1.82 -5.16
N SER A 90 0.49 2.10 -6.07
CA SER A 90 0.50 3.33 -6.88
C SER A 90 -0.73 3.51 -7.79
N VAL A 91 -1.43 2.42 -8.12
CA VAL A 91 -2.66 2.44 -8.93
C VAL A 91 -3.81 3.17 -8.24
N THR A 92 -3.83 3.16 -6.90
CA THR A 92 -5.01 3.56 -6.11
C THR A 92 -5.43 5.01 -6.38
N THR A 93 -4.49 5.95 -6.32
CA THR A 93 -4.77 7.38 -6.45
C THR A 93 -5.33 7.76 -7.84
N PRO A 94 -4.66 7.45 -8.97
CA PRO A 94 -5.19 7.81 -10.29
C PRO A 94 -6.54 7.11 -10.56
N LEU A 95 -6.69 5.87 -10.10
CA LEU A 95 -7.93 5.12 -10.27
C LEU A 95 -9.10 5.77 -9.52
N VAL A 96 -8.92 6.14 -8.25
CA VAL A 96 -9.95 6.84 -7.46
C VAL A 96 -10.34 8.16 -8.10
N ILE A 97 -9.37 8.96 -8.56
CA ILE A 97 -9.64 10.23 -9.25
C ILE A 97 -10.49 9.98 -10.50
N SER A 98 -10.11 8.98 -11.31
CA SER A 98 -10.80 8.64 -12.56
C SER A 98 -12.23 8.13 -12.32
N TYR A 99 -12.44 7.23 -11.35
CA TYR A 99 -13.79 6.74 -10.99
C TYR A 99 -14.68 7.84 -10.42
N LEU A 100 -14.16 8.66 -9.51
CA LEU A 100 -14.95 9.76 -8.92
C LEU A 100 -15.28 10.83 -9.96
N ALA A 101 -14.41 11.06 -10.94
CA ALA A 101 -14.70 12.00 -12.02
C ALA A 101 -15.87 11.56 -12.90
N ASP A 102 -16.03 10.25 -13.13
CA ASP A 102 -17.10 9.69 -13.95
C ASP A 102 -18.44 9.54 -13.20
N ILE A 103 -18.41 9.22 -11.90
CA ILE A 103 -19.63 8.88 -11.14
C ILE A 103 -20.19 10.07 -10.36
N ILE A 104 -19.34 11.02 -9.96
CA ILE A 104 -19.72 12.10 -9.04
C ILE A 104 -19.78 13.45 -9.78
N SER A 105 -20.88 14.18 -9.58
CA SER A 105 -21.05 15.54 -10.10
C SER A 105 -19.97 16.49 -9.59
N SER A 106 -19.65 17.53 -10.37
CA SER A 106 -18.65 18.54 -10.01
C SER A 106 -18.85 19.11 -8.60
N ASP A 107 -20.10 19.36 -8.24
CA ASP A 107 -20.48 20.08 -7.01
C ASP A 107 -20.32 19.22 -5.74
N SER A 108 -20.31 17.90 -5.90
CA SER A 108 -20.17 16.94 -4.79
C SER A 108 -18.80 16.25 -4.74
N ARG A 109 -17.98 16.43 -5.78
CA ARG A 109 -16.68 15.77 -5.94
C ARG A 109 -15.71 16.07 -4.79
N SER A 110 -15.67 17.31 -4.30
CA SER A 110 -14.81 17.70 -3.16
C SER A 110 -15.18 16.96 -1.87
N LYS A 111 -16.48 16.73 -1.61
CA LYS A 111 -16.97 15.96 -0.47
C LYS A 111 -16.57 14.48 -0.59
N SER A 112 -16.66 13.90 -1.79
CA SER A 112 -16.25 12.52 -2.04
C SER A 112 -14.74 12.33 -1.83
N PHE A 113 -13.91 13.27 -2.29
CA PHE A 113 -12.46 13.23 -2.01
C PHE A 113 -12.16 13.39 -0.52
N ALA A 114 -12.86 14.27 0.20
CA ALA A 114 -12.70 14.40 1.64
C ALA A 114 -13.06 13.10 2.37
N PHE A 115 -14.17 12.45 1.98
CA PHE A 115 -14.59 11.18 2.54
C PHE A 115 -13.60 10.04 2.25
N TRP A 116 -13.07 9.98 1.02
CA TRP A 116 -11.99 9.04 0.67
C TRP A 116 -10.74 9.25 1.52
N GLY A 117 -10.34 10.50 1.75
CA GLY A 117 -9.23 10.84 2.65
C GLY A 117 -9.48 10.38 4.09
N LEU A 118 -10.69 10.59 4.61
CA LEU A 118 -11.07 10.10 5.95
C LEU A 118 -10.96 8.58 6.06
N ILE A 119 -11.52 7.84 5.10
CA ILE A 119 -11.44 6.36 5.08
C ILE A 119 -9.97 5.90 5.03
N THR A 120 -9.15 6.54 4.19
CA THR A 120 -7.73 6.19 4.05
C THR A 120 -6.95 6.42 5.35
N ASN A 121 -7.25 7.50 6.08
CA ASN A 121 -6.65 7.79 7.37
C ASN A 121 -7.10 6.79 8.45
N ILE A 122 -8.40 6.48 8.52
CA ILE A 122 -8.91 5.44 9.42
C ILE A 122 -8.24 4.09 9.12
N GLY A 123 -8.15 3.70 7.86
CA GLY A 123 -7.46 2.47 7.45
C GLY A 123 -5.97 2.46 7.85
N THR A 124 -5.30 3.61 7.76
CA THR A 124 -3.90 3.76 8.18
C THR A 124 -3.75 3.65 9.70
N LEU A 125 -4.67 4.21 10.48
CA LEU A 125 -4.69 4.06 11.94
C LEU A 125 -4.92 2.59 12.35
N VAL A 126 -5.91 1.93 11.75
CA VAL A 126 -6.19 0.51 12.01
C VAL A 126 -4.98 -0.36 11.66
N ALA A 127 -4.33 -0.10 10.52
CA ALA A 127 -3.12 -0.82 10.14
C ALA A 127 -2.00 -0.65 11.18
N GLY A 128 -1.77 0.56 11.69
CA GLY A 128 -0.77 0.81 12.74
C GLY A 128 -1.08 0.10 14.05
N ILE A 129 -2.35 0.10 14.47
CA ILE A 129 -2.79 -0.64 15.67
C ILE A 129 -2.58 -2.14 15.49
N VAL A 130 -2.97 -2.68 14.34
CA VAL A 130 -2.77 -4.10 14.02
C VAL A 130 -1.28 -4.42 14.01
N ALA A 131 -0.43 -3.60 13.38
CA ALA A 131 1.02 -3.80 13.40
C ALA A 131 1.57 -3.92 14.82
N LEU A 132 1.23 -2.96 15.68
CA LEU A 132 1.69 -2.94 17.08
C LEU A 132 1.12 -4.08 17.93
N SER A 133 -0.09 -4.58 17.62
CA SER A 133 -0.69 -5.68 18.40
C SER A 133 0.06 -7.00 18.32
N PHE A 134 0.92 -7.17 17.30
CA PHE A 134 1.80 -8.33 17.16
C PHE A 134 3.21 -8.08 17.72
N ASN A 135 3.51 -6.86 18.19
CA ASN A 135 4.78 -6.57 18.84
C ASN A 135 4.73 -7.06 20.28
N GLU A 136 5.46 -8.13 20.56
CA GLU A 136 5.57 -8.72 21.90
C GLU A 136 6.65 -8.04 22.76
N ILE A 137 7.44 -7.14 22.16
CA ILE A 137 8.56 -6.44 22.82
C ILE A 137 8.17 -4.98 23.07
N ASP A 138 8.27 -4.56 24.33
CA ASP A 138 8.18 -3.15 24.70
C ASP A 138 9.53 -2.46 24.46
N PHE A 139 9.68 -1.86 23.28
CA PHE A 139 10.90 -1.15 22.89
C PHE A 139 11.16 0.11 23.72
N GLU A 140 10.11 0.73 24.25
CA GLU A 140 10.21 1.98 25.00
C GLU A 140 10.79 1.75 26.39
N ALA A 141 10.46 0.61 27.01
CA ALA A 141 11.02 0.19 28.29
C ALA A 141 12.53 -0.13 28.24
N ILE A 142 13.12 -0.32 27.06
CA ILE A 142 14.55 -0.61 26.90
C ILE A 142 15.34 0.70 26.87
N GLU A 143 15.96 1.06 28.00
CA GLU A 143 16.80 2.25 28.17
C GLU A 143 18.23 2.09 27.56
N LEU A 144 18.31 1.68 26.30
CA LEU A 144 19.56 1.57 25.55
C LEU A 144 19.59 2.53 24.35
N PRO A 145 20.78 3.04 23.95
CA PRO A 145 20.96 3.68 22.65
C PRO A 145 20.44 2.80 21.52
N LEU A 146 19.87 3.39 20.47
CA LEU A 146 19.16 2.67 19.40
C LEU A 146 19.98 1.51 18.79
N LEU A 147 21.26 1.73 18.50
CA LEU A 147 22.12 0.69 17.94
C LEU A 147 22.29 -0.50 18.90
N GLN A 148 22.56 -0.23 20.18
CA GLN A 148 22.68 -1.28 21.20
C GLN A 148 21.33 -1.95 21.48
N LYS A 149 20.22 -1.22 21.33
CA LYS A 149 18.86 -1.73 21.49
C LYS A 149 18.54 -2.80 20.45
N ILE A 150 18.92 -2.59 19.19
CA ILE A 150 18.69 -3.56 18.10
C ILE A 150 19.45 -4.86 18.37
N ASP A 151 20.75 -4.77 18.69
CA ASP A 151 21.58 -5.93 19.00
C ASP A 151 21.07 -6.68 20.24
N PHE A 152 20.67 -5.93 21.28
CA PHE A 152 20.10 -6.49 22.51
C PHE A 152 18.80 -7.27 22.21
N ILE A 153 17.92 -6.71 21.37
CA ILE A 153 16.67 -7.35 20.98
C ILE A 153 16.94 -8.63 20.19
N ALA A 154 17.84 -8.57 19.21
CA ALA A 154 18.19 -9.70 18.37
C ALA A 154 18.72 -10.89 19.20
N LEU A 155 19.54 -10.61 20.22
CA LEU A 155 20.13 -11.63 21.08
C LEU A 155 19.19 -12.14 22.19
N THR A 156 18.35 -11.27 22.76
CA THR A 156 17.51 -11.60 23.91
C THR A 156 16.19 -12.24 23.51
N TYR A 157 15.64 -11.84 22.36
CA TYR A 157 14.29 -12.19 21.92
C TYR A 157 14.24 -12.87 20.53
N PRO A 158 15.13 -13.84 20.21
CA PRO A 158 15.21 -14.40 18.86
C PRO A 158 13.91 -15.07 18.39
N ASN A 159 13.16 -15.65 19.33
CA ASN A 159 11.94 -16.40 19.01
C ASN A 159 10.74 -15.52 18.65
N VAL A 160 10.80 -14.21 18.84
CA VAL A 160 9.70 -13.28 18.54
C VAL A 160 10.07 -12.27 17.46
N LEU A 161 11.28 -12.34 16.90
CA LEU A 161 11.70 -11.43 15.82
C LEU A 161 10.82 -11.57 14.58
N TYR A 162 10.25 -12.74 14.31
CA TYR A 162 9.38 -12.95 13.15
C TYR A 162 8.01 -12.25 13.25
N THR A 163 7.61 -11.74 14.42
CA THR A 163 6.23 -11.27 14.64
C THR A 163 5.86 -10.07 13.79
N TRP A 164 6.83 -9.24 13.36
CA TRP A 164 6.59 -8.13 12.43
C TRP A 164 6.01 -8.57 11.08
N LYS A 165 6.19 -9.85 10.71
CA LYS A 165 5.70 -10.43 9.45
C LYS A 165 4.21 -10.79 9.53
N LEU A 166 3.69 -11.05 10.73
CA LEU A 166 2.32 -11.54 10.94
C LEU A 166 1.23 -10.53 10.52
N PRO A 167 1.32 -9.22 10.85
CA PRO A 167 0.36 -8.23 10.36
C PRO A 167 0.22 -8.24 8.84
N TYR A 168 1.34 -8.34 8.12
CA TYR A 168 1.35 -8.40 6.66
C TYR A 168 0.65 -9.65 6.13
N PHE A 169 0.90 -10.81 6.75
CA PHE A 169 0.27 -12.07 6.35
C PHE A 169 -1.27 -12.02 6.50
N TYR A 170 -1.76 -11.65 7.68
CA TYR A 170 -3.20 -11.61 7.96
C TYR A 170 -3.91 -10.55 7.11
N LEU A 171 -3.36 -9.33 7.03
CA LEU A 171 -3.95 -8.28 6.20
C LEU A 171 -3.85 -8.60 4.72
N GLY A 172 -2.81 -9.31 4.28
CA GLY A 172 -2.67 -9.80 2.91
C GLY A 172 -3.76 -10.80 2.54
N ILE A 173 -4.07 -11.76 3.41
CA ILE A 173 -5.18 -12.71 3.20
C ILE A 173 -6.51 -11.96 3.15
N ILE A 174 -6.75 -11.06 4.11
CA ILE A 174 -7.99 -10.26 4.17
C ILE A 174 -8.14 -9.43 2.89
N ALA A 175 -7.08 -8.76 2.45
CA ALA A 175 -7.08 -7.96 1.22
C ALA A 175 -7.25 -8.81 -0.04
N LEU A 176 -6.73 -10.04 -0.07
CA LEU A 176 -6.95 -10.94 -1.19
C LEU A 176 -8.43 -11.30 -1.30
N ILE A 177 -9.07 -11.62 -0.18
CA ILE A 177 -10.51 -11.89 -0.11
C ILE A 177 -11.30 -10.66 -0.57
N PHE A 178 -10.98 -9.47 -0.04
CA PHE A 178 -11.64 -8.23 -0.47
C PHE A 178 -11.43 -7.93 -1.95
N THR A 179 -10.25 -8.21 -2.50
CA THR A 179 -9.96 -8.01 -3.92
C THR A 179 -10.79 -8.96 -4.78
N ILE A 180 -10.90 -10.24 -4.39
CA ILE A 180 -11.74 -11.22 -5.07
C ILE A 180 -13.22 -10.82 -5.00
N LEU A 181 -13.70 -10.36 -3.85
CA LEU A 181 -15.07 -9.85 -3.71
C LEU A 181 -15.29 -8.61 -4.58
N ASN A 182 -14.32 -7.69 -4.61
CA ASN A 182 -14.36 -6.47 -5.42
C ASN A 182 -14.49 -6.80 -6.91
N TYR A 183 -13.90 -7.90 -7.38
CA TYR A 183 -14.08 -8.36 -8.77
C TYR A 183 -15.55 -8.57 -9.14
N PHE A 184 -16.38 -9.06 -8.21
CA PHE A 184 -17.82 -9.27 -8.44
C PHE A 184 -18.66 -8.02 -8.21
N ILE A 185 -18.25 -7.14 -7.29
CA ILE A 185 -19.02 -5.96 -6.88
C ILE A 185 -18.78 -4.77 -7.83
N THR A 186 -17.53 -4.54 -8.21
CA THR A 186 -17.15 -3.34 -8.95
C THR A 186 -17.58 -3.46 -10.40
N VAL A 187 -18.32 -2.46 -10.88
CA VAL A 187 -18.71 -2.33 -12.28
C VAL A 187 -18.02 -1.09 -12.84
N GLU A 188 -17.40 -1.24 -14.01
CA GLU A 188 -16.76 -0.13 -14.70
C GLU A 188 -17.84 0.88 -15.15
N PRO A 189 -17.79 2.15 -14.70
CA PRO A 189 -18.71 3.17 -15.16
C PRO A 189 -18.41 3.53 -16.62
N LYS A 190 -19.43 3.98 -17.35
CA LYS A 190 -19.24 4.56 -18.67
C LYS A 190 -18.37 5.82 -18.54
N ARG A 191 -17.40 5.97 -19.45
CA ARG A 191 -16.43 7.07 -19.42
C ARG A 191 -17.08 8.36 -19.93
N ALA A 192 -17.33 9.31 -19.03
CA ALA A 192 -18.03 10.55 -19.37
C ALA A 192 -17.20 11.48 -20.28
N ALA A 193 -15.86 11.44 -20.15
CA ALA A 193 -14.96 12.32 -20.91
C ALA A 193 -14.93 12.02 -22.43
N LYS A 194 -15.10 10.75 -22.83
CA LYS A 194 -15.11 10.38 -24.26
C LYS A 194 -16.39 10.83 -24.96
N GLU A 195 -17.54 10.82 -24.27
CA GLU A 195 -18.82 11.25 -24.85
C GLU A 195 -18.83 12.75 -25.13
N LYS A 196 -18.38 13.60 -24.20
CA LYS A 196 -18.31 15.05 -24.42
C LYS A 196 -17.39 15.45 -25.58
N GLN A 197 -16.22 14.82 -25.68
CA GLN A 197 -15.30 15.08 -26.81
C GLN A 197 -15.90 14.62 -28.14
N LEU A 198 -16.64 13.51 -28.15
CA LEU A 198 -17.36 13.05 -29.35
C LEU A 198 -18.50 14.01 -29.70
N GLU A 199 -19.30 14.46 -28.72
CA GLU A 199 -20.36 15.44 -28.91
C GLU A 199 -19.83 16.78 -29.46
N GLU A 200 -18.72 17.30 -28.92
CA GLU A 200 -18.08 18.51 -29.44
C GLU A 200 -17.61 18.34 -30.90
N VAL A 201 -17.03 17.18 -31.25
CA VAL A 201 -16.64 16.89 -32.64
C VAL A 201 -17.85 16.79 -33.58
N PHE A 202 -18.96 16.17 -33.16
CA PHE A 202 -20.18 16.11 -33.97
C PHE A 202 -20.92 17.44 -34.08
N LEU A 203 -20.71 18.37 -33.16
CA LEU A 203 -21.26 19.73 -33.20
C LEU A 203 -20.46 20.65 -34.13
N ASP A 204 -19.14 20.45 -34.26
CA ASP A 204 -18.29 21.22 -35.18
C ASP A 204 -18.43 20.79 -36.65
N GLU A 205 -19.04 19.62 -36.93
CA GLU A 205 -19.27 19.10 -38.29
C GLU A 205 -20.63 19.50 -38.92
N ASN A 206 -21.49 20.25 -38.22
CA ASN A 206 -22.82 20.70 -38.70
C ASN A 206 -22.94 22.22 -38.80
#